data_AF-A0A3S2ABC6-F1
#
_entry.id   AF-A0A3S2ABC6-F1
#
_cell.length_a   1.000
_cell.length_b   1.000
_cell.length_c   1.000
_cell.angle_alpha   90.00
_cell.angle_beta   90.00
_cell.angle_gamma   90.00
#
_symmetry.space_group_name_H-M   'P 1'
#
loop_
_entity.id
_entity.type
_entity.pdbx_description
1 polymer ?
#
loop_
_entity_poly.entity_id
_entity_poly.type
_entity_poly.pdbx_seq_one_letter_code
_entity_poly.pdbx_strand_id
1 'polypeptide(L)'
;AKHPVIASVSGRSQHSGSGAAVLGDPRIALTWIVNELSGLGIALQPGQVVITGTCVTPISVEAGDEVIGDLGRFGRVSVRFV
;
A
#
# COMPACT_ATOMS: atom_id res chain seq x y z
N ALA A 1 -2.43 -12.44 -2.28
CA ALA A 1 -1.37 -12.37 -1.25
C ALA A 1 0.01 -12.04 -1.80
N LYS A 2 0.79 -13.02 -2.28
CA LYS A 2 2.28 -12.92 -2.39
C LYS A 2 2.83 -12.18 -3.62
N HIS A 3 2.12 -11.20 -4.17
CA HIS A 3 2.65 -10.44 -5.30
C HIS A 3 3.90 -9.65 -4.87
N PRO A 4 5.00 -9.71 -5.64
CA PRO A 4 6.19 -8.94 -5.33
C PRO A 4 5.91 -7.44 -5.51
N VAL A 5 6.47 -6.64 -4.61
CA VAL A 5 6.40 -5.17 -4.66
C VAL A 5 7.81 -4.63 -4.52
N ILE A 6 8.16 -3.65 -5.34
CA ILE A 6 9.42 -2.92 -5.22
C ILE A 6 9.10 -1.45 -4.97
N ALA A 7 9.68 -0.88 -3.93
CA ALA A 7 9.66 0.56 -3.72
C ALA A 7 11.09 1.11 -3.85
N SER A 8 11.26 2.25 -4.50
CA SER A 8 12.57 2.86 -4.68
C SER A 8 12.50 4.37 -4.52
N VAL A 9 13.56 4.92 -3.95
CA VAL A 9 13.86 6.36 -4.00
C VAL A 9 14.92 6.55 -5.07
N SER A 10 14.60 7.28 -6.14
CA SER A 10 15.44 7.42 -7.34
C SER A 10 16.87 7.79 -6.97
N GLY A 11 17.82 6.91 -7.28
CA GLY A 11 19.25 7.11 -7.01
C GLY A 11 19.72 6.90 -5.57
N ARG A 12 18.83 6.58 -4.62
CA ARG A 12 19.17 6.48 -3.19
C ARG A 12 18.97 5.08 -2.60
N SER A 13 17.80 4.47 -2.78
CA SER A 13 17.53 3.16 -2.16
C SER A 13 16.45 2.37 -2.89
N GLN A 14 16.45 1.06 -2.70
CA GLN A 14 15.43 0.14 -3.18
C GLN A 14 15.04 -0.82 -2.05
N HIS A 15 13.75 -1.08 -1.94
CA HIS A 15 13.12 -1.87 -0.88
C HIS A 15 12.22 -2.91 -1.52
N SER A 16 12.47 -4.17 -1.22
CA SER A 16 11.62 -5.27 -1.67
C SER A 16 10.53 -5.55 -0.65
N GLY A 17 9.35 -5.93 -1.13
CA GLY A 17 8.21 -6.27 -0.30
C GLY A 17 7.26 -7.23 -0.99
N SER A 18 6.12 -7.45 -0.34
CA SER A 18 5.09 -8.34 -0.86
C SER A 18 3.72 -7.90 -0.40
N GLY A 19 2.70 -8.12 -1.23
CA GLY A 19 1.31 -7.97 -0.80
C GLY A 19 0.95 -8.83 0.42
N ALA A 20 1.68 -9.92 0.68
CA ALA A 20 1.48 -10.75 1.86
C ALA A 20 1.93 -10.06 3.17
N ALA A 21 2.69 -8.97 3.10
CA ALA A 21 3.01 -8.16 4.28
C ALA A 21 1.74 -7.52 4.90
N VAL A 22 0.68 -7.37 4.11
CA VAL A 22 -0.62 -6.89 4.59
C VAL A 22 -1.41 -8.05 5.18
N LEU A 23 -1.15 -8.35 6.47
CA LEU A 23 -1.87 -9.37 7.23
C LEU A 23 -1.95 -10.75 6.53
N GLY A 24 -0.95 -11.13 5.73
CA GLY A 24 -0.95 -12.34 4.91
C GLY A 24 -1.70 -12.22 3.57
N ASP A 25 -2.75 -11.39 3.47
CA ASP A 25 -3.44 -11.03 2.23
C ASP A 25 -4.18 -9.68 2.38
N PRO A 26 -4.03 -8.71 1.45
CA PRO A 26 -4.70 -7.41 1.56
C PRO A 26 -6.23 -7.46 1.69
N ARG A 27 -6.87 -8.53 1.19
CA ARG A 27 -8.32 -8.72 1.33
C ARG A 27 -8.73 -9.01 2.77
N ILE A 28 -7.85 -9.56 3.60
CA ILE A 28 -8.11 -9.78 5.03
C ILE A 28 -8.28 -8.43 5.73
N ALA A 29 -7.41 -7.46 5.43
CA ALA A 29 -7.52 -6.11 5.97
C ALA A 29 -8.82 -5.41 5.52
N LEU A 30 -9.24 -5.59 4.25
CA LEU A 30 -10.51 -5.09 3.75
C LEU A 30 -11.71 -5.71 4.49
N THR A 31 -11.72 -7.03 4.67
CA THR A 31 -12.79 -7.72 5.42
C THR A 31 -12.84 -7.24 6.86
N TRP A 32 -11.69 -7.08 7.51
CA TRP A 32 -11.61 -6.58 8.89
C TRP A 32 -12.26 -5.20 9.01
N ILE A 33 -11.83 -4.21 8.21
CA ILE A 33 -12.35 -2.85 8.36
C ILE A 33 -13.86 -2.76 8.05
N VAL A 34 -14.36 -3.54 7.08
CA VAL A 34 -15.80 -3.61 6.79
C VAL A 34 -16.58 -4.14 7.99
N ASN A 35 -16.09 -5.20 8.63
CA ASN A 35 -16.76 -5.80 9.79
C ASN A 35 -16.74 -4.87 11.00
N GLU A 36 -15.60 -4.23 11.29
CA GLU A 36 -15.48 -3.27 12.39
C GLU A 36 -16.43 -2.09 12.22
N LEU A 37 -16.45 -1.47 11.03
CA LEU A 37 -17.36 -0.36 10.74
C LEU A 37 -18.83 -0.80 10.83
N SER A 38 -19.16 -1.99 10.32
CA SER A 38 -20.53 -2.52 10.42
C SER A 38 -20.99 -2.69 11.87
N GLY A 39 -20.10 -3.15 12.75
CA GLY A 39 -20.36 -3.25 14.20
C GLY A 39 -20.63 -1.88 14.86
N LEU A 40 -20.13 -0.80 14.27
CA LEU A 40 -20.40 0.58 14.67
C LEU A 40 -21.61 1.22 13.96
N GLY A 41 -22.35 0.45 13.15
CA GLY A 41 -23.47 0.95 12.35
C GLY A 41 -23.04 1.81 11.15
N ILE A 42 -21.77 1.73 10.74
CA ILE A 42 -21.21 2.48 9.62
C ILE A 42 -21.02 1.52 8.44
N ALA A 43 -21.69 1.79 7.32
CA ALA A 43 -21.51 1.02 6.09
C ALA A 43 -20.52 1.73 5.15
N LEU A 44 -19.59 0.97 4.54
CA LEU A 44 -18.85 1.47 3.39
C LEU A 44 -19.80 1.74 2.23
N GLN A 45 -19.58 2.87 1.55
CA GLN A 45 -20.42 3.33 0.45
C GLN A 45 -19.78 3.02 -0.91
N PRO A 46 -20.58 2.79 -1.96
CA PRO A 46 -20.06 2.65 -3.31
C PRO A 46 -19.17 3.82 -3.71
N GLY A 47 -18.04 3.52 -4.36
CA GLY A 47 -17.07 4.52 -4.80
C GLY A 47 -16.00 4.90 -3.77
N GLN A 48 -16.09 4.42 -2.52
CA GLN A 48 -15.02 4.63 -1.55
C GLN A 48 -13.77 3.79 -1.86
N VAL A 49 -12.60 4.35 -1.56
CA VAL A 49 -11.29 3.70 -1.70
C VAL A 49 -10.79 3.27 -0.32
N VAL A 50 -10.35 2.00 -0.22
CA VAL A 50 -9.77 1.45 1.02
C VAL A 50 -8.28 1.20 0.83
N ILE A 51 -7.46 1.80 1.68
CA ILE A 51 -6.02 1.53 1.77
C ILE A 51 -5.83 0.39 2.77
N THR A 52 -5.47 -0.79 2.26
CA THR A 52 -5.48 -2.04 3.04
C THR A 52 -4.24 -2.24 3.92
N GLY A 53 -3.19 -1.45 3.74
CA GLY A 53 -1.95 -1.52 4.51
C GLY A 53 -0.71 -1.35 3.63
N THR A 54 0.48 -1.52 4.22
CA THR A 54 1.76 -1.38 3.51
C THR A 54 2.32 -2.71 3.03
N CYS A 55 2.83 -2.75 1.80
CA CYS A 55 3.49 -3.92 1.21
C CYS A 55 5.01 -3.93 1.46
N VAL A 56 5.58 -2.79 1.85
CA VAL A 56 7.00 -2.56 2.10
C VAL A 56 7.17 -1.86 3.44
N THR A 57 8.35 -1.98 4.07
CA THR A 57 8.67 -1.16 5.24
C THR A 57 8.62 0.34 4.84
N PRO A 58 8.05 1.23 5.68
CA PRO A 58 8.03 2.66 5.41
C PRO A 58 9.42 3.21 5.12
N ILE A 59 9.51 4.08 4.11
CA ILE A 59 10.76 4.63 3.60
C ILE A 59 10.85 6.10 4.01
N SER A 60 11.95 6.49 4.63
CA SER A 60 12.24 7.91 4.90
C SER A 60 12.41 8.67 3.60
N VAL A 61 11.83 9.86 3.47
CA VAL A 61 11.87 10.71 2.26
C VAL A 61 12.35 12.12 2.61
N GLU A 62 13.02 12.78 1.67
CA GLU A 62 13.54 14.14 1.79
C GLU A 62 13.03 15.03 0.64
N ALA A 63 13.12 16.36 0.80
CA ALA A 63 12.77 17.28 -0.29
C ALA A 63 13.64 17.01 -1.52
N GLY A 64 13.02 16.95 -2.70
CA GLY A 64 13.67 16.59 -3.95
C GLY A 64 13.65 15.11 -4.30
N ASP A 65 13.29 14.22 -3.36
CA ASP A 65 13.18 12.78 -3.63
C ASP A 65 12.07 12.47 -4.65
N GLU A 66 12.34 11.51 -5.52
CA GLU A 66 11.31 10.83 -6.30
C GLU A 66 11.17 9.40 -5.78
N VAL A 67 9.96 9.05 -5.35
CA VAL A 67 9.63 7.72 -4.83
C VAL A 67 8.73 7.02 -5.82
N ILE A 68 9.07 5.77 -6.12
CA ILE A 68 8.36 4.90 -7.06
C ILE A 68 7.95 3.64 -6.31
N GLY A 69 6.67 3.31 -6.33
CA GLY A 69 6.13 2.03 -5.89
C GLY A 69 5.67 1.20 -7.09
N ASP A 70 6.33 0.08 -7.34
CA ASP A 70 6.02 -0.88 -8.39
C ASP A 70 5.32 -2.11 -7.79
N LEU A 71 4.04 -2.29 -8.12
CA LEU A 71 3.21 -3.40 -7.66
C LEU A 71 3.11 -4.52 -8.72
N GLY A 72 4.06 -4.55 -9.66
CA GLY A 72 4.13 -5.50 -10.76
C GLY A 72 2.91 -5.37 -11.68
N ARG A 73 2.14 -6.45 -11.81
CA ARG A 73 0.97 -6.50 -12.71
C ARG A 73 -0.14 -5.50 -12.36
N PHE A 74 -0.13 -4.94 -11.15
CA PHE A 74 -1.12 -3.94 -10.71
C PHE A 74 -0.71 -2.52 -11.07
N GLY A 75 0.45 -2.34 -11.71
CA GLY A 75 0.96 -1.07 -12.15
C GLY A 75 1.93 -0.44 -11.17
N ARG A 76 2.26 0.82 -11.46
CA ARG A 76 3.27 1.60 -10.77
C ARG A 76 2.69 2.95 -10.39
N VAL A 77 3.06 3.43 -9.21
CA VAL A 77 2.76 4.77 -8.70
C VAL A 77 4.08 5.50 -8.44
N SER A 78 4.13 6.80 -8.72
CA SER A 78 5.27 7.63 -8.37
C SER A 78 4.84 8.96 -7.78
N VAL A 79 5.70 9.53 -6.94
CA VAL A 79 5.53 10.84 -6.34
C VAL A 79 6.89 11.52 -6.24
N ARG A 80 6.93 12.82 -6.52
CA ARG A 80 8.09 13.67 -6.27
C ARG A 80 7.79 14.59 -5.10
N PHE A 81 8.68 14.61 -4.11
CA PHE A 81 8.63 15.52 -2.98
C PHE A 81 9.33 16.83 -3.39
N VAL A 82 8.64 17.97 -3.21
CA VAL A 82 9.11 19.32 -3.57
C VAL A 82 9.16 20.22 -2.36
#